data_AF-A0A352FFN4-F1
#
_entry.id   AF-A0A352FFN4-F1
#
_cell.length_a   1.000
_cell.length_b   1.000
_cell.length_c   1.000
_cell.angle_alpha   90.00
_cell.angle_beta   90.00
_cell.angle_gamma   90.00
#
_symmetry.space_group_name_H-M   'P 1'
#
loop_
_entity.id
_entity.type
_entity.pdbx_description
1 polymer ?
#
loop_
_entity_poly.entity_id
_entity_poly.type
_entity_poly.pdbx_seq_one_letter_code
_entity_poly.pdbx_strand_id
1 'polypeptide(L)'
;MKLKPTNTHITLLLLFLSLLPSCKSQQEKPEGIITIDVAAALNNFREFRLSELVESIEYVKLETRPECLVSAASRAIGKKYIVLLNSQPRQVMLFDRSGKFIRLIGKIGKGPGEYTYPQSIDLSPDEERILVADGWQRQFMEFSIDGSLLSNQKAPLVLAAGPFYIDQRHIIYMQSHFTDSIHYPRILSMDFDTGETSTLHYSNFKRNPDGYAGYCFADIFNIITNGIVFKEALSDTIFQVSTNLEVKPVFCLNIGSNKAIYPCMTEQEFELYSNAFPNCLTSKFLFVTGTLKGRSHLVFDIASKTTFRLPELKECRGENDYPFGIINDLGGTGPVWFWYDADIRYNAIFDQLQMVDLKELIQTDCFNKAELKTEKYRDQLRKLVEESSENDNPVIRILHLKK
;
A
#
# COMPACT_ATOMS: atom_id res chain seq x y z
N MET A 1 -71.53 10.20 68.47
CA MET A 1 -70.21 9.98 69.11
C MET A 1 -69.17 10.65 68.23
N LYS A 2 -68.49 11.68 68.73
CA LYS A 2 -67.59 12.56 67.94
C LYS A 2 -66.28 11.81 67.58
N LEU A 3 -65.95 11.72 66.30
CA LEU A 3 -64.60 11.38 65.82
C LEU A 3 -64.13 12.50 64.88
N LYS A 4 -62.95 13.06 65.19
CA LYS A 4 -62.31 14.21 64.52
C LYS A 4 -61.66 13.78 63.19
N PRO A 5 -61.54 14.69 62.20
CA PRO A 5 -60.63 14.54 61.07
C PRO A 5 -59.29 15.25 61.33
N THR A 6 -58.20 14.68 60.82
CA THR A 6 -56.96 15.43 60.53
C THR A 6 -56.36 14.91 59.22
N ASN A 7 -56.54 15.67 58.14
CA ASN A 7 -55.63 15.73 57.00
C ASN A 7 -54.67 16.89 57.24
N THR A 8 -53.36 16.76 56.97
CA THR A 8 -52.55 17.77 56.25
C THR A 8 -51.17 17.17 55.88
N HIS A 9 -50.98 16.98 54.58
CA HIS A 9 -49.76 17.02 53.75
C HIS A 9 -48.42 16.43 54.23
N ILE A 10 -48.02 15.31 53.61
CA ILE A 10 -46.60 14.95 53.38
C ILE A 10 -46.30 15.16 51.90
N THR A 11 -45.40 16.10 51.64
CA THR A 11 -44.95 16.55 50.31
C THR A 11 -44.12 15.46 49.62
N LEU A 12 -44.55 15.02 48.43
CA LEU A 12 -43.82 14.10 47.57
C LEU A 12 -42.59 14.82 46.98
N LEU A 13 -41.39 14.34 47.31
CA LEU A 13 -40.12 14.81 46.75
C LEU A 13 -39.95 14.22 45.34
N LEU A 14 -40.25 15.04 44.31
CA LEU A 14 -39.97 14.73 42.90
C LEU A 14 -38.46 14.77 42.67
N LEU A 15 -37.83 13.60 42.54
CA LEU A 15 -36.45 13.46 42.07
C LEU A 15 -36.39 13.82 40.58
N PHE A 16 -35.99 15.06 40.30
CA PHE A 16 -35.53 15.53 39.00
C PHE A 16 -34.25 14.76 38.62
N LEU A 17 -34.40 13.60 37.95
CA LEU A 17 -33.28 12.99 37.25
C LEU A 17 -33.01 13.84 35.99
N SER A 18 -31.97 14.65 36.07
CA SER A 18 -31.45 15.45 34.97
C SER A 18 -31.08 14.53 33.79
N LEU A 19 -31.90 14.62 32.73
CA LEU A 19 -31.56 14.17 31.38
C LEU A 19 -30.37 15.00 30.90
N LEU A 20 -29.15 14.57 31.23
CA LEU A 20 -27.96 15.06 30.56
C LEU A 20 -28.05 14.59 29.10
N PRO A 21 -28.07 15.49 28.11
CA PRO A 21 -28.03 15.07 26.72
C PRO A 21 -26.72 14.31 26.52
N SER A 22 -26.85 13.03 26.16
CA SER A 22 -25.74 12.24 25.65
C SER A 22 -25.28 12.93 24.37
N CYS A 23 -24.26 13.78 24.50
CA CYS A 23 -23.43 14.19 23.38
C CYS A 23 -22.79 12.91 22.84
N LYS A 24 -23.46 12.29 21.86
CA LYS A 24 -22.75 11.50 20.87
C LYS A 24 -21.67 12.42 20.32
N SER A 25 -20.41 12.14 20.61
CA SER A 25 -19.31 12.70 19.85
C SER A 25 -19.43 12.17 18.42
N GLN A 26 -20.26 12.83 17.60
CA GLN A 26 -19.99 12.80 16.17
C GLN A 26 -18.61 13.44 16.04
N GLN A 27 -17.60 12.66 15.67
CA GLN A 27 -16.41 13.23 15.06
C GLN A 27 -16.93 14.09 13.91
N GLU A 28 -16.92 15.41 14.10
CA GLU A 28 -17.22 16.34 13.03
C GLU A 28 -16.20 16.04 11.92
N LYS A 29 -16.72 15.62 10.77
CA LYS A 29 -15.88 15.47 9.58
C LYS A 29 -15.22 16.83 9.34
N PRO A 30 -13.89 16.91 9.24
CA PRO A 30 -13.24 18.19 9.02
C PRO A 30 -13.83 18.85 7.77
N GLU A 31 -14.25 20.11 7.91
CA GLU A 31 -14.81 20.90 6.81
C GLU A 31 -13.85 20.89 5.61
N GLY A 32 -14.39 20.62 4.41
CA GLY A 32 -13.63 20.69 3.16
C GLY A 32 -12.96 19.40 2.67
N ILE A 33 -13.06 18.26 3.38
CA ILE A 33 -12.53 16.98 2.88
C ILE A 33 -13.42 16.41 1.76
N ILE A 34 -12.79 16.01 0.65
CA ILE A 34 -13.47 15.33 -0.45
C ILE A 34 -13.95 13.95 0.02
N THR A 35 -15.26 13.73 -0.08
CA THR A 35 -15.86 12.41 0.15
C THR A 35 -16.01 11.67 -1.18
N ILE A 36 -15.44 10.47 -1.25
CA ILE A 36 -15.50 9.56 -2.40
C ILE A 36 -16.63 8.56 -2.13
N ASP A 37 -17.67 8.60 -2.96
CA ASP A 37 -18.80 7.69 -2.83
C ASP A 37 -18.54 6.36 -3.55
N VAL A 38 -17.94 5.44 -2.79
CA VAL A 38 -17.60 4.08 -3.22
C VAL A 38 -18.89 3.29 -3.52
N ALA A 39 -19.93 3.48 -2.71
CA ALA A 39 -21.19 2.75 -2.85
C ALA A 39 -21.98 3.16 -4.12
N ALA A 40 -22.02 4.46 -4.43
CA ALA A 40 -22.66 4.97 -5.64
C ALA A 40 -21.93 4.52 -6.92
N ALA A 41 -20.61 4.32 -6.85
CA ALA A 41 -19.80 3.92 -8.00
C ALA A 41 -20.04 2.48 -8.47
N LEU A 42 -20.63 1.61 -7.63
CA LEU A 42 -20.77 0.17 -7.91
C LEU A 42 -21.56 -0.17 -9.17
N ASN A 43 -22.47 0.72 -9.58
CA ASN A 43 -23.32 0.56 -10.76
C ASN A 43 -22.87 1.45 -11.94
N ASN A 44 -21.84 2.29 -11.75
CA ASN A 44 -21.34 3.20 -12.77
C ASN A 44 -20.11 2.58 -13.46
N PHE A 45 -20.33 1.76 -14.47
CA PHE A 45 -19.24 1.07 -15.16
C PHE A 45 -18.58 1.94 -16.22
N ARG A 46 -17.25 1.92 -16.24
CA ARG A 46 -16.45 2.57 -17.27
C ARG A 46 -15.14 1.81 -17.47
N GLU A 47 -14.82 1.52 -18.72
CA GLU A 47 -13.50 1.03 -19.10
C GLU A 47 -12.45 2.11 -18.86
N PHE A 48 -11.28 1.69 -18.38
CA PHE A 48 -10.14 2.57 -18.15
C PHE A 48 -8.94 2.02 -18.90
N ARG A 49 -8.35 2.84 -19.76
CA ARG A 49 -7.18 2.46 -20.56
C ARG A 49 -5.89 2.89 -19.87
N LEU A 50 -4.86 2.07 -19.94
CA LEU A 50 -3.56 2.35 -19.32
C LEU A 50 -2.98 3.66 -19.84
N SER A 51 -3.20 3.98 -21.12
CA SER A 51 -2.77 5.22 -21.74
C SER A 51 -3.48 6.49 -21.23
N GLU A 52 -4.53 6.38 -20.41
CA GLU A 52 -5.11 7.51 -19.68
C GLU A 52 -4.25 7.95 -18.49
N LEU A 53 -3.51 7.00 -17.91
CA LEU A 53 -2.66 7.19 -16.74
C LEU A 53 -1.17 7.29 -17.10
N VAL A 54 -0.71 6.42 -18.01
CA VAL A 54 0.71 6.19 -18.31
C VAL A 54 1.10 6.96 -19.56
N GLU A 55 2.23 7.65 -19.49
CA GLU A 55 2.85 8.37 -20.60
C GLU A 55 3.79 7.47 -21.40
N SER A 56 4.63 6.70 -20.70
CA SER A 56 5.58 5.78 -21.34
C SER A 56 5.89 4.57 -20.50
N ILE A 57 6.29 3.48 -21.17
CA ILE A 57 6.78 2.25 -20.55
C ILE A 57 8.29 2.12 -20.79
N GLU A 58 9.00 1.72 -19.75
CA GLU A 58 10.40 1.31 -19.78
C GLU A 58 10.50 -0.13 -19.29
N TYR A 59 11.31 -0.94 -19.98
CA TYR A 59 11.59 -2.33 -19.61
C TYR A 59 13.08 -2.45 -19.29
N VAL A 60 13.39 -2.94 -18.10
CA VAL A 60 14.76 -3.17 -17.63
C VAL A 60 14.93 -4.67 -17.40
N LYS A 61 15.65 -5.33 -18.31
CA LYS A 61 16.03 -6.74 -18.13
C LYS A 61 17.15 -6.81 -17.09
N LEU A 62 16.93 -7.56 -16.03
CA LEU A 62 17.95 -7.77 -15.01
C LEU A 62 19.01 -8.77 -15.51
N GLU A 63 20.28 -8.47 -15.26
CA GLU A 63 21.40 -9.36 -15.54
C GLU A 63 21.19 -10.69 -14.83
N THR A 64 21.42 -11.80 -15.53
CA THR A 64 21.22 -13.15 -15.01
C THR A 64 22.55 -13.88 -14.90
N ARG A 65 22.97 -14.15 -13.67
CA ARG A 65 24.13 -14.97 -13.31
C ARG A 65 23.85 -15.70 -12.00
N PRO A 66 24.57 -16.80 -11.68
CA PRO A 66 24.34 -17.57 -10.45
C PRO A 66 24.37 -16.73 -9.17
N GLU A 67 25.14 -15.63 -9.15
CA GLU A 67 25.31 -14.77 -7.98
C GLU A 67 24.16 -13.75 -7.80
N CYS A 68 23.33 -13.55 -8.83
CA CYS A 68 22.32 -12.49 -8.86
C CYS A 68 20.93 -12.99 -9.31
N LEU A 69 20.59 -14.26 -9.06
CA LEU A 69 19.26 -14.79 -9.38
C LEU A 69 18.17 -14.09 -8.55
N VAL A 70 17.09 -13.67 -9.22
CA VAL A 70 16.04 -12.83 -8.63
C VAL A 70 14.75 -13.61 -8.50
N SER A 71 14.29 -13.76 -7.26
CA SER A 71 12.94 -14.24 -6.93
C SER A 71 12.04 -13.13 -6.39
N ALA A 72 12.65 -12.02 -5.90
CA ALA A 72 12.14 -10.77 -5.35
C ALA A 72 10.73 -10.75 -4.70
N ALA A 73 10.68 -10.37 -3.42
CA ALA A 73 9.47 -10.05 -2.67
C ALA A 73 9.26 -8.53 -2.49
N SER A 74 10.33 -7.75 -2.35
CA SER A 74 10.27 -6.30 -2.15
C SER A 74 11.29 -5.58 -3.04
N ARG A 75 11.02 -4.30 -3.34
CA ARG A 75 11.78 -3.50 -4.31
C ARG A 75 11.79 -2.03 -3.92
N ALA A 76 12.92 -1.37 -4.16
CA ALA A 76 13.06 0.08 -4.15
C ALA A 76 13.71 0.51 -5.47
N ILE A 77 13.02 1.35 -6.25
CA ILE A 77 13.47 1.74 -7.59
C ILE A 77 13.70 3.24 -7.62
N GLY A 78 14.97 3.63 -7.63
CA GLY A 78 15.42 5.01 -7.75
C GLY A 78 15.70 5.40 -9.21
N LYS A 79 16.20 6.63 -9.40
CA LYS A 79 16.67 7.19 -10.67
C LYS A 79 18.04 6.65 -11.10
N LYS A 80 18.88 6.21 -10.17
CA LYS A 80 20.23 5.68 -10.40
C LYS A 80 20.32 4.18 -10.16
N TYR A 81 19.51 3.65 -9.24
CA TYR A 81 19.62 2.26 -8.80
C TYR A 81 18.28 1.54 -8.68
N ILE A 82 18.35 0.22 -8.75
CA ILE A 82 17.27 -0.71 -8.43
C ILE A 82 17.78 -1.60 -7.29
N VAL A 83 17.06 -1.61 -6.17
CA VAL A 83 17.34 -2.50 -5.04
C VAL A 83 16.22 -3.51 -4.94
N LEU A 84 16.57 -4.78 -4.90
CA LEU A 84 15.62 -5.89 -4.77
C LEU A 84 15.93 -6.68 -3.51
N LEU A 85 14.88 -7.09 -2.81
CA LEU A 85 14.98 -8.05 -1.72
C LEU A 85 14.34 -9.35 -2.16
N ASN A 86 15.16 -10.40 -2.32
CA ASN A 86 14.69 -11.72 -2.69
C ASN A 86 13.82 -12.37 -1.62
N SER A 87 12.84 -13.16 -2.06
CA SER A 87 12.03 -13.98 -1.16
C SER A 87 12.85 -15.15 -0.61
N GLN A 88 13.67 -15.78 -1.46
CA GLN A 88 14.62 -16.85 -1.11
C GLN A 88 15.77 -16.92 -2.15
N PRO A 89 17.04 -17.00 -1.72
CA PRO A 89 17.51 -16.64 -0.38
C PRO A 89 17.26 -15.14 -0.13
N ARG A 90 17.05 -14.72 1.13
CA ARG A 90 16.66 -13.35 1.52
C ARG A 90 17.75 -12.30 1.35
N GLN A 91 18.34 -12.24 0.16
CA GLN A 91 19.44 -11.36 -0.19
C GLN A 91 18.90 -10.02 -0.68
N VAL A 92 19.55 -8.94 -0.23
CA VAL A 92 19.37 -7.61 -0.79
C VAL A 92 20.38 -7.43 -1.92
N MET A 93 19.88 -7.12 -3.12
CA MET A 93 20.66 -7.02 -4.35
C MET A 93 20.57 -5.61 -4.90
N LEU A 94 21.71 -5.05 -5.29
CA LEU A 94 21.82 -3.75 -5.93
C LEU A 94 22.13 -3.90 -7.42
N PHE A 95 21.32 -3.25 -8.25
CA PHE A 95 21.48 -3.15 -9.69
C PHE A 95 21.55 -1.68 -10.12
N ASP A 96 22.21 -1.40 -11.25
CA ASP A 96 22.06 -0.09 -11.91
C ASP A 96 20.75 -0.02 -12.72
N ARG A 97 20.44 1.16 -13.27
CA ARG A 97 19.27 1.37 -14.14
C ARG A 97 19.28 0.61 -15.47
N SER A 98 20.42 0.09 -15.91
CA SER A 98 20.48 -0.78 -17.08
C SER A 98 20.11 -2.22 -16.77
N GLY A 99 19.94 -2.55 -15.48
CA GLY A 99 19.67 -3.90 -14.99
C GLY A 99 20.93 -4.69 -14.71
N LYS A 100 22.13 -4.08 -14.78
CA LYS A 100 23.38 -4.76 -14.47
C LYS A 100 23.53 -4.94 -12.97
N PHE A 101 23.90 -6.14 -12.54
CA PHE A 101 24.14 -6.43 -11.13
C PHE A 101 25.43 -5.76 -10.66
N ILE A 102 25.32 -5.03 -9.54
CA ILE A 102 26.45 -4.34 -8.92
C ILE A 102 27.01 -5.19 -7.78
N ARG A 103 26.18 -5.49 -6.76
CA ARG A 103 26.60 -6.22 -5.56
C ARG A 103 25.42 -6.67 -4.69
N LEU A 104 25.72 -7.55 -3.73
CA LEU A 104 24.86 -7.80 -2.57
C LEU A 104 25.07 -6.72 -1.51
N ILE A 105 24.02 -6.43 -0.74
CA ILE A 105 24.04 -5.48 0.37
C ILE A 105 23.79 -6.26 1.66
N GLY A 106 24.73 -6.16 2.60
CA GLY A 106 24.75 -7.01 3.80
C GLY A 106 24.81 -8.51 3.47
N LYS A 107 24.51 -9.36 4.45
CA LYS A 107 24.44 -10.81 4.27
C LYS A 107 23.56 -11.46 5.35
N ILE A 108 23.20 -12.72 5.12
CA ILE A 108 22.40 -13.47 6.08
C ILE A 108 23.22 -13.81 7.33
N GLY A 109 22.73 -13.45 8.51
CA GLY A 109 23.39 -13.70 9.78
C GLY A 109 22.84 -12.84 10.93
N LYS A 110 23.56 -12.81 12.05
CA LYS A 110 23.17 -12.10 13.30
C LYS A 110 24.25 -11.14 13.82
N GLY A 111 25.36 -11.01 13.10
CA GLY A 111 26.43 -10.06 13.40
C GLY A 111 26.08 -8.63 12.97
N PRO A 112 26.96 -7.65 13.28
CA PRO A 112 26.79 -6.28 12.82
C PRO A 112 26.68 -6.20 11.28
N GLY A 113 25.61 -5.58 10.79
CA GLY A 113 25.34 -5.45 9.34
C GLY A 113 24.84 -6.74 8.67
N GLU A 114 24.45 -7.74 9.47
CA GLU A 114 23.84 -8.97 8.99
C GLU A 114 22.34 -8.99 9.33
N TYR A 115 21.53 -9.56 8.43
CA TYR A 115 20.08 -9.71 8.61
C TYR A 115 19.69 -11.19 8.57
N THR A 116 18.58 -11.56 9.19
CA THR A 116 18.04 -12.92 9.17
C THR A 116 16.77 -12.99 8.34
N TYR A 117 15.92 -11.99 8.48
CA TYR A 117 14.63 -11.93 7.82
C TYR A 117 14.31 -10.46 7.51
N PRO A 118 15.05 -9.84 6.57
CA PRO A 118 14.69 -8.52 6.10
C PRO A 118 13.29 -8.57 5.49
N GLN A 119 12.49 -7.55 5.78
CA GLN A 119 11.10 -7.45 5.32
C GLN A 119 10.88 -6.27 4.37
N SER A 120 11.72 -5.25 4.48
CA SER A 120 11.59 -4.03 3.68
C SER A 120 12.96 -3.42 3.42
N ILE A 121 13.01 -2.72 2.29
CA ILE A 121 14.16 -2.00 1.79
C ILE A 121 13.70 -0.64 1.26
N ASP A 122 14.57 0.37 1.34
CA ASP A 122 14.33 1.66 0.69
C ASP A 122 15.65 2.33 0.26
N LEU A 123 15.57 3.32 -0.61
CA LEU A 123 16.67 4.19 -1.01
C LEU A 123 16.50 5.58 -0.42
N SER A 124 17.59 6.18 0.07
CA SER A 124 17.59 7.58 0.48
C SER A 124 17.26 8.49 -0.72
N PRO A 125 16.74 9.72 -0.50
CA PRO A 125 16.33 10.58 -1.61
C PRO A 125 17.47 11.00 -2.58
N ASP A 126 18.73 10.96 -2.14
CA ASP A 126 19.93 11.19 -2.97
C ASP A 126 20.46 9.90 -3.65
N GLU A 127 19.91 8.76 -3.24
CA GLU A 127 20.30 7.39 -3.59
C GLU A 127 21.75 7.05 -3.24
N GLU A 128 22.25 7.62 -2.15
CA GLU A 128 23.57 7.30 -1.60
C GLU A 128 23.52 6.25 -0.49
N ARG A 129 22.35 6.03 0.11
CA ARG A 129 22.11 5.07 1.19
C ARG A 129 20.97 4.11 0.85
N ILE A 130 21.12 2.89 1.34
CA ILE A 130 20.15 1.81 1.25
C ILE A 130 19.73 1.46 2.66
N LEU A 131 18.44 1.58 2.93
CA LEU A 131 17.84 1.15 4.17
C LEU A 131 17.42 -0.32 4.04
N VAL A 132 17.80 -1.13 5.01
CA VAL A 132 17.35 -2.51 5.15
C VAL A 132 16.76 -2.67 6.54
N ALA A 133 15.52 -3.15 6.61
CA ALA A 133 14.87 -3.40 7.89
C ALA A 133 14.60 -4.88 8.11
N ASP A 134 15.11 -5.37 9.24
CA ASP A 134 14.85 -6.69 9.77
C ASP A 134 13.96 -6.53 11.01
N GLY A 135 12.64 -6.62 10.79
CA GLY A 135 11.66 -6.50 11.87
C GLY A 135 11.75 -7.62 12.91
N TRP A 136 12.31 -8.78 12.55
CA TRP A 136 12.50 -9.91 13.47
C TRP A 136 13.69 -9.68 14.40
N GLN A 137 14.78 -9.13 13.88
CA GLN A 137 15.91 -8.69 14.69
C GLN A 137 15.69 -7.32 15.34
N ARG A 138 14.59 -6.64 14.99
CA ARG A 138 14.26 -5.28 15.44
C ARG A 138 15.39 -4.30 15.12
N GLN A 139 15.82 -4.30 13.87
CA GLN A 139 16.91 -3.46 13.40
C GLN A 139 16.53 -2.74 12.10
N PHE A 140 16.95 -1.49 12.02
CA PHE A 140 17.03 -0.73 10.80
C PHE A 140 18.50 -0.46 10.50
N MET A 141 18.96 -0.85 9.33
CA MET A 141 20.35 -0.72 8.93
C MET A 141 20.47 0.18 7.71
N GLU A 142 21.36 1.15 7.79
CA GLU A 142 21.78 1.94 6.63
C GLU A 142 23.09 1.41 6.10
N PHE A 143 23.09 1.11 4.80
CA PHE A 143 24.28 0.81 4.04
C PHE A 143 24.54 1.93 3.05
N SER A 144 25.79 2.23 2.76
CA SER A 144 26.11 3.06 1.61
C SER A 144 25.87 2.26 0.32
N ILE A 145 25.88 2.95 -0.81
CA ILE A 145 25.80 2.30 -2.12
C ILE A 145 26.97 1.37 -2.45
N ASP A 146 28.11 1.52 -1.76
CA ASP A 146 29.24 0.58 -1.86
C ASP A 146 29.05 -0.66 -0.98
N GLY A 147 27.98 -0.72 -0.18
CA GLY A 147 27.63 -1.86 0.66
C GLY A 147 28.28 -1.84 2.04
N SER A 148 29.03 -0.80 2.40
CA SER A 148 29.49 -0.60 3.78
C SER A 148 28.34 -0.24 4.71
N LEU A 149 28.30 -0.86 5.89
CA LEU A 149 27.34 -0.51 6.93
C LEU A 149 27.70 0.88 7.49
N LEU A 150 26.75 1.81 7.43
CA LEU A 150 26.89 3.17 7.95
C LEU A 150 26.33 3.28 9.37
N SER A 151 25.14 2.73 9.59
CA SER A 151 24.44 2.83 10.88
C SER A 151 23.49 1.64 11.09
N ASN A 152 23.21 1.34 12.36
CA ASN A 152 22.26 0.32 12.78
C ASN A 152 21.46 0.84 13.97
N GLN A 153 20.20 1.17 13.72
CA GLN A 153 19.25 1.64 14.72
C GLN A 153 18.34 0.52 15.19
N LYS A 154 18.03 0.52 16.49
CA LYS A 154 17.10 -0.46 17.05
C LYS A 154 15.67 -0.04 16.75
N ALA A 155 14.91 -0.92 16.10
CA ALA A 155 13.48 -0.73 15.94
C ALA A 155 12.78 -0.91 17.30
N PRO A 156 12.01 0.08 17.78
CA PRO A 156 11.39 0.00 19.09
C PRO A 156 10.41 -1.17 19.19
N LEU A 157 9.73 -1.57 18.11
CA LEU A 157 8.73 -2.65 18.07
C LEU A 157 8.69 -3.36 16.71
N VAL A 158 7.90 -4.44 16.60
CA VAL A 158 7.74 -5.22 15.36
C VAL A 158 7.02 -4.40 14.29
N LEU A 159 7.49 -4.48 13.06
CA LEU A 159 7.00 -3.70 11.92
C LEU A 159 5.76 -4.32 11.29
N ALA A 160 4.86 -3.48 10.78
CA ALA A 160 3.78 -3.87 9.90
C ALA A 160 4.08 -3.48 8.45
N ALA A 161 4.58 -2.26 8.24
CA ALA A 161 5.01 -1.74 6.94
C ALA A 161 6.14 -0.71 7.10
N GLY A 162 6.87 -0.45 6.02
CA GLY A 162 8.07 0.38 6.06
C GLY A 162 9.24 -0.33 6.78
N PRO A 163 10.29 0.40 7.15
CA PRO A 163 10.44 1.85 7.07
C PRO A 163 10.70 2.39 5.66
N PHE A 164 10.39 3.67 5.47
CA PHE A 164 10.64 4.42 4.24
C PHE A 164 11.28 5.76 4.57
N TYR A 165 12.21 6.22 3.75
CA TYR A 165 12.73 7.59 3.85
C TYR A 165 11.65 8.60 3.48
N ILE A 166 11.53 9.62 4.31
CA ILE A 166 10.70 10.81 4.01
C ILE A 166 11.58 12.02 3.65
N ASP A 167 12.80 12.05 4.18
CA ASP A 167 13.86 12.97 3.81
C ASP A 167 15.22 12.27 4.00
N GLN A 168 16.32 13.03 4.03
CA GLN A 168 17.67 12.47 4.16
C GLN A 168 17.97 11.86 5.53
N ARG A 169 17.20 12.20 6.55
CA ARG A 169 17.47 11.90 7.96
C ARG A 169 16.35 11.10 8.62
N HIS A 170 15.11 11.32 8.21
CA HIS A 170 13.94 10.74 8.85
C HIS A 170 13.37 9.58 8.04
N ILE A 171 13.01 8.53 8.77
CA ILE A 171 12.24 7.40 8.26
C ILE A 171 10.85 7.38 8.88
N ILE A 172 9.86 6.90 8.14
CA ILE A 172 8.51 6.61 8.64
C ILE A 172 8.27 5.11 8.55
N TYR A 173 7.70 4.54 9.60
CA TYR A 173 7.29 3.15 9.62
C TYR A 173 5.96 2.98 10.32
N MET A 174 5.29 1.89 9.96
CA MET A 174 4.06 1.48 10.58
C MET A 174 4.34 0.33 11.54
N GLN A 175 3.91 0.49 12.78
CA GLN A 175 4.14 -0.50 13.81
C GLN A 175 3.00 -1.52 13.86
N SER A 176 3.33 -2.81 13.95
CA SER A 176 2.35 -3.89 14.11
C SER A 176 1.54 -3.80 15.40
N HIS A 177 0.28 -4.21 15.32
CA HIS A 177 -0.62 -4.29 16.47
C HIS A 177 -0.33 -5.56 17.28
N PHE A 178 0.11 -5.41 18.53
CA PHE A 178 0.24 -6.54 19.47
C PHE A 178 -0.39 -6.25 20.84
N THR A 179 -1.25 -5.22 20.94
CA THR A 179 -1.79 -4.73 22.21
C THR A 179 -3.30 -4.53 22.13
N ASP A 180 -3.98 -4.80 23.25
CA ASP A 180 -5.41 -4.56 23.44
C ASP A 180 -5.72 -3.10 23.86
N SER A 181 -4.71 -2.22 23.85
CA SER A 181 -4.86 -0.80 24.14
C SER A 181 -5.68 -0.08 23.06
N ILE A 182 -6.63 0.77 23.50
CA ILE A 182 -7.51 1.58 22.65
C ILE A 182 -6.74 2.74 21.98
N HIS A 183 -5.54 3.05 22.47
CA HIS A 183 -4.62 4.03 21.87
C HIS A 183 -3.22 3.43 21.83
N TYR A 184 -2.70 3.16 20.63
CA TYR A 184 -1.32 2.73 20.45
C TYR A 184 -0.69 3.45 19.24
N PRO A 185 0.61 3.79 19.31
CA PRO A 185 1.34 4.38 18.19
C PRO A 185 1.29 3.48 16.95
N ARG A 186 0.71 4.00 15.85
CA ARG A 186 0.59 3.25 14.59
C ARG A 186 1.57 3.74 13.55
N ILE A 187 1.63 5.06 13.34
CA ILE A 187 2.61 5.68 12.44
C ILE A 187 3.62 6.41 13.30
N LEU A 188 4.89 6.07 13.12
CA LEU A 188 6.00 6.69 13.82
C LEU A 188 7.00 7.21 12.80
N SER A 189 7.68 8.29 13.19
CA SER A 189 8.92 8.72 12.56
C SER A 189 10.09 8.37 13.46
N MET A 190 11.24 8.12 12.85
CA MET A 190 12.53 8.05 13.52
C MET A 190 13.50 8.97 12.80
N ASP A 191 14.20 9.79 13.57
CA ASP A 191 15.44 10.41 13.14
C ASP A 191 16.53 9.34 13.16
N PHE A 192 17.04 8.99 11.99
CA PHE A 192 17.95 7.86 11.84
C PHE A 192 19.34 8.12 12.42
N ASP A 193 19.77 9.38 12.50
CA ASP A 193 21.08 9.74 13.04
C ASP A 193 21.09 9.58 14.56
N THR A 194 20.00 9.99 15.22
CA THR A 194 19.89 10.01 16.69
C THR A 194 19.20 8.76 17.26
N GLY A 195 18.40 8.07 16.45
CA GLY A 195 17.51 7.00 16.89
C GLY A 195 16.27 7.51 17.64
N GLU A 196 16.06 8.83 17.73
CA GLU A 196 14.90 9.41 18.40
C GLU A 196 13.63 9.12 17.59
N THR A 197 12.56 8.72 18.30
CA THR A 197 11.29 8.33 17.68
C THR A 197 10.15 9.23 18.12
N SER A 198 9.33 9.68 17.17
CA SER A 198 8.12 10.46 17.42
C SER A 198 6.88 9.75 16.89
N THR A 199 5.82 9.69 17.70
CA THR A 199 4.54 9.15 17.25
C THR A 199 3.78 10.21 16.46
N LEU A 200 3.42 9.90 15.22
CA LEU A 200 2.70 10.80 14.31
C LEU A 200 1.19 10.50 14.30
N HIS A 201 0.82 9.23 14.45
CA HIS A 201 -0.57 8.81 14.47
C HIS A 201 -0.80 7.70 15.49
N TYR A 202 -1.82 7.87 16.31
CA TYR A 202 -2.33 6.84 17.20
C TYR A 202 -3.54 6.19 16.56
N SER A 203 -3.57 4.86 16.54
CA SER A 203 -4.79 4.17 16.18
C SER A 203 -5.78 4.21 17.32
N ASN A 204 -7.06 4.22 16.97
CA ASN A 204 -8.19 4.24 17.90
C ASN A 204 -8.94 2.91 17.97
N PHE A 205 -8.38 1.83 17.39
CA PHE A 205 -9.05 0.54 17.32
C PHE A 205 -8.69 -0.39 18.48
N LYS A 206 -9.72 -1.01 19.05
CA LYS A 206 -9.57 -2.08 20.04
C LYS A 206 -9.42 -3.42 19.32
N ARG A 207 -8.41 -4.20 19.70
CA ARG A 207 -8.26 -5.59 19.22
C ARG A 207 -9.46 -6.44 19.67
N ASN A 208 -9.94 -7.32 18.79
CA ASN A 208 -10.89 -8.36 19.17
C ASN A 208 -10.13 -9.47 19.93
N PRO A 209 -10.38 -9.69 21.25
CA PRO A 209 -9.65 -10.67 22.05
C PRO A 209 -9.84 -12.11 21.56
N ASP A 210 -11.01 -12.39 20.99
CA ASP A 210 -11.40 -13.71 20.47
C ASP A 210 -11.08 -13.85 18.96
N GLY A 211 -10.59 -12.76 18.33
CA GLY A 211 -10.19 -12.75 16.93
C GLY A 211 -8.85 -13.43 16.72
N TYR A 212 -8.73 -14.20 15.64
CA TYR A 212 -7.43 -14.67 15.16
C TYR A 212 -6.48 -13.48 14.90
N ALA A 213 -5.17 -13.70 15.07
CA ALA A 213 -4.14 -12.80 14.53
C ALA A 213 -4.18 -12.89 12.99
N GLY A 214 -5.15 -12.19 12.37
CA GLY A 214 -5.42 -12.25 10.94
C GLY A 214 -5.58 -10.85 10.36
N TYR A 215 -5.06 -10.68 9.14
CA TYR A 215 -5.10 -9.52 8.23
C TYR A 215 -5.68 -8.21 8.79
N CYS A 216 -4.89 -7.49 9.58
CA CYS A 216 -5.16 -6.07 9.83
C CYS A 216 -4.74 -5.26 8.60
N PHE A 217 -5.68 -5.02 7.67
CA PHE A 217 -5.50 -4.20 6.46
C PHE A 217 -5.43 -2.69 6.76
N ALA A 218 -4.60 -2.31 7.72
CA ALA A 218 -4.28 -0.91 7.99
C ALA A 218 -2.91 -0.68 7.37
N ASP A 219 -2.84 -0.09 6.18
CA ASP A 219 -1.59 -0.04 5.42
C ASP A 219 -1.21 1.37 4.97
N ILE A 220 0.09 1.64 5.04
CA ILE A 220 0.75 2.61 4.17
C ILE A 220 0.67 2.00 2.78
N PHE A 221 -0.24 2.47 1.94
CA PHE A 221 -0.46 1.86 0.62
C PHE A 221 0.26 2.62 -0.50
N ASN A 222 0.79 3.82 -0.22
CA ASN A 222 1.45 4.63 -1.21
C ASN A 222 2.56 5.49 -0.60
N ILE A 223 3.72 5.50 -1.24
CA ILE A 223 4.79 6.47 -0.99
C ILE A 223 4.74 7.49 -2.12
N ILE A 224 4.68 8.77 -1.77
CA ILE A 224 4.49 9.87 -2.71
C ILE A 224 5.59 10.92 -2.53
N THR A 225 5.82 11.76 -3.53
CA THR A 225 6.93 12.72 -3.52
C THR A 225 6.97 13.61 -2.26
N ASN A 226 5.80 13.91 -1.69
CA ASN A 226 5.65 14.80 -0.54
C ASN A 226 5.23 14.05 0.74
N GLY A 227 5.48 12.74 0.84
CA GLY A 227 5.05 12.00 2.02
C GLY A 227 4.76 10.53 1.85
N ILE A 228 3.96 10.02 2.78
CA ILE A 228 3.27 8.73 2.66
C ILE A 228 1.76 8.93 2.75
N VAL A 229 1.01 7.98 2.23
CA VAL A 229 -0.44 7.94 2.35
C VAL A 229 -0.84 6.61 2.97
N PHE A 230 -1.70 6.68 3.98
CA PHE A 230 -2.14 5.51 4.72
C PHE A 230 -3.62 5.58 5.04
N LYS A 231 -4.21 4.42 5.29
CA LYS A 231 -5.58 4.29 5.79
C LYS A 231 -5.61 3.17 6.81
N GLU A 232 -6.15 3.45 7.99
CA GLU A 232 -6.38 2.37 8.96
C GLU A 232 -7.57 1.49 8.52
N ALA A 233 -7.52 0.20 8.88
CA ALA A 233 -8.43 -0.84 8.39
C ALA A 233 -9.91 -0.47 8.54
N LEU A 234 -10.26 0.09 9.70
CA LEU A 234 -11.62 0.47 10.07
C LEU A 234 -11.90 1.97 9.91
N SER A 235 -10.89 2.77 9.56
CA SER A 235 -11.10 4.19 9.27
C SER A 235 -11.78 4.33 7.92
N ASP A 236 -12.71 5.27 7.80
CA ASP A 236 -13.22 5.72 6.51
C ASP A 236 -12.37 6.86 5.92
N THR A 237 -11.33 7.31 6.63
CA THR A 237 -10.50 8.46 6.23
C THR A 237 -9.12 7.99 5.78
N ILE A 238 -8.69 8.48 4.62
CA ILE A 238 -7.33 8.39 4.10
C ILE A 238 -6.54 9.56 4.65
N PHE A 239 -5.38 9.29 5.21
CA PHE A 239 -4.47 10.29 5.78
C PHE A 239 -3.18 10.35 4.96
N GLN A 240 -2.55 11.52 4.97
CA GLN A 240 -1.20 11.73 4.47
C GLN A 240 -0.32 12.17 5.64
N VAL A 241 0.90 11.62 5.70
CA VAL A 241 1.99 12.19 6.47
C VAL A 241 2.90 12.95 5.51
N SER A 242 3.11 14.25 5.75
CA SER A 242 3.98 15.09 4.91
C SER A 242 5.47 14.85 5.23
N THR A 243 6.35 15.39 4.39
CA THR A 243 7.81 15.43 4.66
C THR A 243 8.16 16.23 5.92
N ASN A 244 7.29 17.14 6.35
CA ASN A 244 7.45 17.88 7.60
C ASN A 244 6.85 17.13 8.80
N LEU A 245 6.51 15.83 8.62
CA LEU A 245 5.95 14.94 9.63
C LEU A 245 4.54 15.33 10.12
N GLU A 246 3.84 16.20 9.38
CA GLU A 246 2.46 16.58 9.70
C GLU A 246 1.48 15.55 9.16
N VAL A 247 0.51 15.14 9.98
CA VAL A 247 -0.57 14.23 9.59
C VAL A 247 -1.82 15.03 9.24
N LYS A 248 -2.36 14.81 8.04
CA LYS A 248 -3.62 15.44 7.60
C LYS A 248 -4.55 14.44 6.92
N PRO A 249 -5.87 14.57 7.10
CA PRO A 249 -6.83 13.83 6.30
C PRO A 249 -6.86 14.36 4.85
N VAL A 250 -6.98 13.47 3.87
CA VAL A 250 -6.99 13.82 2.44
C VAL A 250 -8.31 13.46 1.76
N PHE A 251 -8.83 12.26 2.03
CA PHE A 251 -10.10 11.79 1.49
C PHE A 251 -10.92 11.07 2.55
N CYS A 252 -12.24 11.11 2.42
CA CYS A 252 -13.17 10.26 3.17
C CYS A 252 -13.85 9.29 2.19
N LEU A 253 -13.92 8.01 2.54
CA LEU A 253 -14.53 6.96 1.74
C LEU A 253 -15.93 6.66 2.28
N ASN A 254 -16.96 6.98 1.50
CA ASN A 254 -18.33 6.56 1.81
C ASN A 254 -18.56 5.14 1.28
N ILE A 255 -18.39 4.15 2.16
CA ILE A 255 -18.56 2.71 1.87
C ILE A 255 -20.00 2.20 2.14
N GLY A 256 -20.99 3.08 2.25
CA GLY A 256 -22.39 2.70 2.45
C GLY A 256 -22.70 2.06 3.81
N SER A 257 -23.76 1.26 3.86
CA SER A 257 -24.18 0.48 5.04
C SER A 257 -23.37 -0.81 5.20
N ASN A 258 -23.34 -1.36 6.43
CA ASN A 258 -22.57 -2.57 6.82
C ASN A 258 -21.05 -2.42 6.78
N LYS A 259 -20.53 -1.33 7.39
CA LYS A 259 -19.09 -1.13 7.59
C LYS A 259 -18.50 -2.26 8.44
N ALA A 260 -17.26 -2.66 8.13
CA ALA A 260 -16.48 -3.52 9.02
C ALA A 260 -16.44 -2.92 10.44
N ILE A 261 -16.59 -3.78 11.45
CA ILE A 261 -16.71 -3.38 12.86
C ILE A 261 -15.46 -3.75 13.67
N TYR A 262 -14.66 -4.71 13.17
CA TYR A 262 -13.42 -5.17 13.81
C TYR A 262 -12.26 -5.23 12.79
N PRO A 263 -11.02 -4.89 13.21
CA PRO A 263 -9.87 -4.88 12.31
C PRO A 263 -9.36 -6.29 11.98
N CYS A 264 -9.62 -7.27 12.85
CA CYS A 264 -9.32 -8.67 12.65
C CYS A 264 -10.64 -9.42 12.45
N MET A 265 -10.82 -10.02 11.28
CA MET A 265 -12.01 -10.78 10.91
C MET A 265 -11.58 -12.15 10.41
N THR A 266 -12.40 -13.17 10.63
CA THR A 266 -12.29 -14.43 9.89
C THR A 266 -12.54 -14.18 8.40
N GLU A 267 -12.08 -15.09 7.55
CA GLU A 267 -12.32 -15.01 6.10
C GLU A 267 -13.84 -14.95 5.79
N GLN A 268 -14.65 -15.69 6.53
CA GLN A 268 -16.12 -15.66 6.40
C GLN A 268 -16.71 -14.31 6.82
N GLU A 269 -16.21 -13.69 7.89
CA GLU A 269 -16.64 -12.35 8.30
C GLU A 269 -16.19 -11.28 7.30
N PHE A 270 -15.00 -11.42 6.72
CA PHE A 270 -14.49 -10.49 5.72
C PHE A 270 -15.42 -10.35 4.50
N GLU A 271 -16.07 -11.44 4.10
CA GLU A 271 -17.07 -11.42 3.01
C GLU A 271 -18.39 -10.75 3.39
N LEU A 272 -18.71 -10.67 4.69
CA LEU A 272 -19.95 -10.07 5.20
C LEU A 272 -19.89 -8.54 5.32
N TYR A 273 -18.69 -7.97 5.42
CA TYR A 273 -18.49 -6.55 5.67
C TYR A 273 -18.00 -5.78 4.44
N SER A 274 -18.58 -4.59 4.26
CA SER A 274 -18.13 -3.62 3.29
C SER A 274 -16.81 -2.98 3.77
N ASN A 275 -15.77 -3.04 2.95
CA ASN A 275 -14.53 -2.29 3.15
C ASN A 275 -14.05 -1.71 1.80
N ALA A 276 -13.19 -0.70 1.90
CA ALA A 276 -12.53 -0.07 0.77
C ALA A 276 -11.04 0.07 1.07
N PHE A 277 -10.23 -0.52 0.19
CA PHE A 277 -8.78 -0.56 0.26
C PHE A 277 -8.21 0.32 -0.84
N PRO A 278 -7.73 1.53 -0.50
CA PRO A 278 -6.90 2.30 -1.42
C PRO A 278 -5.67 1.47 -1.81
N ASN A 279 -5.39 1.40 -3.11
CA ASN A 279 -4.23 0.65 -3.60
C ASN A 279 -3.14 1.61 -4.14
N CYS A 280 -3.53 2.69 -4.83
CA CYS A 280 -2.59 3.64 -5.41
C CYS A 280 -3.23 5.02 -5.53
N LEU A 281 -2.53 6.08 -5.09
CA LEU A 281 -2.97 7.47 -5.23
C LEU A 281 -2.00 8.25 -6.13
N THR A 282 -2.37 8.47 -7.38
CA THR A 282 -1.60 9.28 -8.33
C THR A 282 -2.01 10.75 -8.25
N SER A 283 -1.35 11.63 -9.02
CA SER A 283 -1.76 13.05 -9.12
C SER A 283 -3.17 13.25 -9.69
N LYS A 284 -3.70 12.27 -10.43
CA LYS A 284 -4.98 12.35 -11.15
C LYS A 284 -6.04 11.39 -10.66
N PHE A 285 -5.64 10.23 -10.17
CA PHE A 285 -6.53 9.12 -9.87
C PHE A 285 -6.21 8.46 -8.55
N LEU A 286 -7.26 8.09 -7.80
CA LEU A 286 -7.17 7.14 -6.69
C LEU A 286 -7.78 5.80 -7.11
N PHE A 287 -7.01 4.73 -7.00
CA PHE A 287 -7.45 3.36 -7.27
C PHE A 287 -7.86 2.67 -5.96
N VAL A 288 -9.05 2.11 -5.92
CA VAL A 288 -9.65 1.54 -4.71
C VAL A 288 -10.23 0.15 -5.00
N THR A 289 -9.91 -0.82 -4.15
CA THR A 289 -10.54 -2.14 -4.15
C THR A 289 -11.63 -2.15 -3.09
N GLY A 290 -12.89 -2.33 -3.47
CA GLY A 290 -14.02 -2.44 -2.55
C GLY A 290 -14.50 -3.87 -2.39
N THR A 291 -15.02 -4.24 -1.22
CA THR A 291 -15.69 -5.54 -0.98
C THR A 291 -17.22 -5.44 -0.94
N LEU A 292 -17.78 -4.28 -1.28
CA LEU A 292 -19.23 -4.10 -1.33
C LEU A 292 -19.87 -4.99 -2.40
N LYS A 293 -20.66 -6.00 -1.96
CA LYS A 293 -21.35 -6.96 -2.83
C LYS A 293 -20.36 -7.76 -3.71
N GLY A 294 -19.27 -8.21 -3.10
CA GLY A 294 -18.16 -8.89 -3.77
C GLY A 294 -17.01 -7.93 -4.08
N ARG A 295 -15.91 -8.48 -4.62
CA ARG A 295 -14.73 -7.68 -4.95
C ARG A 295 -15.03 -6.76 -6.15
N SER A 296 -14.72 -5.48 -5.99
CA SER A 296 -14.90 -4.44 -7.00
C SER A 296 -13.65 -3.58 -7.09
N HIS A 297 -13.33 -3.13 -8.31
CA HIS A 297 -12.19 -2.27 -8.59
C HIS A 297 -12.72 -0.94 -9.08
N LEU A 298 -12.37 0.13 -8.37
CA LEU A 298 -12.92 1.46 -8.53
C LEU A 298 -11.81 2.45 -8.81
N VAL A 299 -12.13 3.46 -9.61
CA VAL A 299 -11.23 4.58 -9.90
C VAL A 299 -11.98 5.85 -9.56
N PHE A 300 -11.34 6.70 -8.76
CA PHE A 300 -11.78 8.06 -8.50
C PHE A 300 -10.90 9.03 -9.28
N ASP A 301 -11.51 9.81 -10.16
CA ASP A 301 -10.86 10.91 -10.86
C ASP A 301 -10.89 12.17 -9.98
N ILE A 302 -9.70 12.65 -9.63
CA ILE A 302 -9.52 13.76 -8.69
C ILE A 302 -10.02 15.09 -9.28
N ALA A 303 -9.83 15.29 -10.59
CA ALA A 303 -10.15 16.54 -11.25
C ALA A 303 -11.67 16.68 -11.45
N SER A 304 -12.32 15.64 -11.99
CA SER A 304 -13.77 15.65 -12.20
C SER A 304 -14.57 15.37 -10.91
N LYS A 305 -13.90 14.83 -9.88
CA LYS A 305 -14.52 14.32 -8.65
C LYS A 305 -15.54 13.21 -8.90
N THR A 306 -15.34 12.40 -9.94
CA THR A 306 -16.22 11.29 -10.27
C THR A 306 -15.60 9.95 -9.95
N THR A 307 -16.41 9.02 -9.44
CA THR A 307 -15.99 7.64 -9.18
C THR A 307 -16.70 6.69 -10.14
N PHE A 308 -15.99 5.71 -10.66
CA PHE A 308 -16.54 4.67 -11.53
C PHE A 308 -15.91 3.32 -11.22
N ARG A 309 -16.64 2.26 -11.58
CA ARG A 309 -16.22 0.87 -11.44
C ARG A 309 -15.65 0.35 -12.74
N LEU A 310 -14.54 -0.37 -12.65
CA LEU A 310 -13.98 -1.10 -13.78
C LEU A 310 -14.85 -2.33 -14.09
N PRO A 311 -15.20 -2.56 -15.37
CA PRO A 311 -15.92 -3.75 -15.77
C PRO A 311 -15.04 -5.00 -15.67
N GLU A 312 -15.70 -6.16 -15.70
CA GLU A 312 -15.01 -7.43 -15.91
C GLU A 312 -14.57 -7.51 -17.37
N LEU A 313 -13.30 -7.84 -17.60
CA LEU A 313 -12.73 -8.01 -18.92
C LEU A 313 -12.76 -9.51 -19.29
N LYS A 314 -13.27 -9.81 -20.50
CA LYS A 314 -13.40 -11.19 -21.01
C LYS A 314 -12.18 -11.65 -21.81
N GLU A 315 -11.43 -10.69 -22.34
CA GLU A 315 -10.24 -10.94 -23.16
C GLU A 315 -9.05 -11.27 -22.26
N CYS A 316 -8.12 -12.10 -22.77
CA CYS A 316 -6.89 -12.47 -22.06
C CYS A 316 -7.11 -13.28 -20.76
N ARG A 317 -7.86 -14.39 -20.83
CA ARG A 317 -8.03 -15.32 -19.70
C ARG A 317 -7.15 -16.57 -19.84
N GLY A 318 -6.30 -16.83 -18.85
CA GLY A 318 -5.93 -18.18 -18.39
C GLY A 318 -6.90 -18.69 -17.32
N GLU A 319 -6.86 -19.99 -16.99
CA GLU A 319 -7.75 -20.61 -15.97
C GLU A 319 -7.65 -19.98 -14.57
N ASN A 320 -6.57 -19.24 -14.29
CA ASN A 320 -6.29 -18.58 -13.01
C ASN A 320 -6.24 -17.03 -13.09
N ASP A 321 -6.62 -16.42 -14.22
CA ASP A 321 -6.45 -14.97 -14.39
C ASP A 321 -7.54 -14.14 -13.70
N TYR A 322 -7.11 -13.07 -13.03
CA TYR A 322 -8.00 -12.08 -12.41
C TYR A 322 -8.75 -11.30 -13.51
N PRO A 323 -10.09 -11.39 -13.61
CA PRO A 323 -10.83 -10.89 -14.76
C PRO A 323 -11.12 -9.38 -14.68
N PHE A 324 -10.38 -8.64 -13.85
CA PHE A 324 -10.63 -7.22 -13.58
C PHE A 324 -9.35 -6.42 -13.72
N GLY A 325 -9.41 -5.26 -14.36
CA GLY A 325 -8.26 -4.36 -14.40
C GLY A 325 -8.38 -3.26 -15.43
N ILE A 326 -7.28 -2.53 -15.56
CA ILE A 326 -7.04 -1.48 -16.53
C ILE A 326 -6.67 -2.14 -17.85
N ILE A 327 -7.31 -1.75 -18.95
CA ILE A 327 -6.98 -2.27 -20.29
C ILE A 327 -5.58 -1.79 -20.65
N ASN A 328 -4.65 -2.73 -20.88
CA ASN A 328 -3.27 -2.40 -21.25
C ASN A 328 -3.14 -2.15 -22.76
N ASP A 329 -3.67 -1.01 -23.20
CA ASP A 329 -3.62 -0.51 -24.58
C ASP A 329 -2.24 0.04 -24.99
N LEU A 330 -1.21 -0.15 -24.16
CA LEU A 330 0.17 0.26 -24.46
C LEU A 330 1.08 -0.94 -24.71
N GLY A 331 1.13 -1.90 -23.78
CA GLY A 331 2.03 -3.06 -23.83
C GLY A 331 1.37 -4.37 -24.23
N GLY A 332 0.03 -4.45 -24.23
CA GLY A 332 -0.72 -5.64 -24.66
C GLY A 332 -0.61 -6.86 -23.73
N THR A 333 -0.06 -6.71 -22.51
CA THR A 333 0.16 -7.83 -21.58
C THR A 333 -1.09 -8.26 -20.80
N GLY A 334 -2.28 -8.07 -21.37
CA GLY A 334 -3.55 -8.23 -20.66
C GLY A 334 -3.84 -7.12 -19.63
N PRO A 335 -4.92 -7.24 -18.84
CA PRO A 335 -5.31 -6.23 -17.86
C PRO A 335 -4.25 -6.00 -16.78
N VAL A 336 -4.12 -4.75 -16.31
CA VAL A 336 -3.20 -4.36 -15.23
C VAL A 336 -3.98 -3.85 -14.03
N TRP A 337 -3.57 -4.22 -12.82
CA TRP A 337 -4.07 -3.61 -11.60
C TRP A 337 -2.92 -3.26 -10.66
N PHE A 338 -3.06 -2.14 -9.96
CA PHE A 338 -2.06 -1.69 -9.00
C PHE A 338 -2.46 -2.21 -7.63
N TRP A 339 -1.70 -3.19 -7.14
CA TRP A 339 -1.82 -3.70 -5.78
C TRP A 339 -0.99 -2.84 -4.81
N TYR A 340 -1.10 -3.14 -3.52
CA TYR A 340 -0.53 -2.43 -2.39
C TYR A 340 0.95 -2.03 -2.54
N ASP A 341 1.39 -1.07 -1.72
CA ASP A 341 2.77 -0.58 -1.60
C ASP A 341 3.34 0.09 -2.86
N ALA A 342 2.50 0.81 -3.61
CA ALA A 342 2.97 1.57 -4.76
C ALA A 342 3.88 2.71 -4.28
N ASP A 343 5.18 2.65 -4.59
CA ASP A 343 6.07 3.80 -4.49
C ASP A 343 5.99 4.60 -5.79
N ILE A 344 5.43 5.80 -5.71
CA ILE A 344 5.29 6.71 -6.83
C ILE A 344 6.04 8.03 -6.60
N ARG A 345 7.00 8.07 -5.66
CA ARG A 345 7.83 9.27 -5.39
C ARG A 345 8.48 9.84 -6.65
N TYR A 346 8.78 8.98 -7.61
CA TYR A 346 9.38 9.32 -8.90
C TYR A 346 8.36 9.45 -10.05
N ASN A 347 7.07 9.59 -9.74
CA ASN A 347 5.99 9.71 -10.73
C ASN A 347 5.98 8.53 -11.72
N ALA A 348 6.20 7.33 -11.21
CA ALA A 348 6.19 6.08 -11.96
C ALA A 348 5.63 4.95 -11.08
N ILE A 349 5.03 3.94 -11.71
CA ILE A 349 4.62 2.70 -11.06
C ILE A 349 5.50 1.57 -11.61
N PHE A 350 5.84 0.61 -10.77
CA PHE A 350 6.78 -0.45 -11.14
C PHE A 350 6.22 -1.82 -10.80
N ASP A 351 6.39 -2.77 -11.72
CA ASP A 351 6.13 -4.19 -11.49
C ASP A 351 7.24 -5.06 -12.08
N GLN A 352 7.16 -6.34 -11.77
CA GLN A 352 8.12 -7.36 -12.16
C GLN A 352 7.41 -8.41 -13.00
N LEU A 353 7.95 -8.68 -14.18
CA LEU A 353 7.42 -9.63 -15.14
C LEU A 353 8.39 -10.81 -15.24
N GLN A 354 7.94 -12.01 -14.88
CA GLN A 354 8.76 -13.21 -14.95
C GLN A 354 9.01 -13.59 -16.41
N MET A 355 10.24 -14.01 -16.72
CA MET A 355 10.60 -14.32 -18.11
C MET A 355 9.83 -15.54 -18.64
N VAL A 356 9.60 -16.55 -17.80
CA VAL A 356 8.79 -17.73 -18.15
C VAL A 356 7.36 -17.34 -18.54
N ASP A 357 6.70 -16.49 -17.74
CA ASP A 357 5.34 -16.02 -18.01
C ASP A 357 5.30 -15.16 -19.28
N LEU A 358 6.33 -14.34 -19.50
CA LEU A 358 6.44 -13.52 -20.72
C LEU A 358 6.63 -14.37 -21.98
N LYS A 359 7.42 -15.45 -21.91
CA LYS A 359 7.63 -16.38 -23.03
C LYS A 359 6.33 -17.05 -23.45
N GLU A 360 5.50 -17.45 -22.50
CA GLU A 360 4.15 -17.96 -22.77
C GLU A 360 3.25 -16.85 -23.33
N LEU A 361 3.21 -15.70 -22.66
CA LEU A 361 2.34 -14.57 -23.01
C LEU A 361 2.50 -14.12 -24.47
N ILE A 362 3.74 -13.99 -24.97
CA ILE A 362 3.96 -13.49 -26.34
C ILE A 362 3.44 -14.43 -27.43
N GLN A 363 3.19 -15.70 -27.11
CA GLN A 363 2.60 -16.68 -28.03
C GLN A 363 1.07 -16.63 -28.03
N THR A 364 0.47 -15.97 -27.05
CA THR A 364 -1.00 -15.95 -26.91
C THR A 364 -1.67 -15.07 -27.96
N ASP A 365 -2.90 -15.44 -28.34
CA ASP A 365 -3.76 -14.59 -29.15
C ASP A 365 -4.07 -13.26 -28.47
N CYS A 366 -4.18 -13.25 -27.13
CA CYS A 366 -4.35 -12.05 -26.33
C CYS A 366 -3.28 -11.00 -26.66
N PHE A 367 -2.01 -11.37 -26.53
CA PHE A 367 -0.90 -10.45 -26.75
C PHE A 367 -0.79 -10.02 -28.23
N ASN A 368 -0.98 -10.97 -29.14
CA ASN A 368 -0.82 -10.74 -30.58
C ASN A 368 -1.97 -9.91 -31.19
N LYS A 369 -3.19 -10.00 -30.64
CA LYS A 369 -4.39 -9.33 -31.15
C LYS A 369 -4.88 -8.17 -30.27
N ALA A 370 -4.17 -7.84 -29.19
CA ALA A 370 -4.51 -6.71 -28.33
C ALA A 370 -4.67 -5.41 -29.14
N GLU A 371 -5.74 -4.66 -28.88
CA GLU A 371 -5.94 -3.34 -29.46
C GLU A 371 -5.01 -2.33 -28.77
N LEU A 372 -4.00 -1.86 -29.50
CA LEU A 372 -2.98 -0.97 -28.96
C LEU A 372 -3.10 0.44 -29.52
N LYS A 373 -2.86 1.42 -28.65
CA LYS A 373 -2.65 2.82 -29.04
C LYS A 373 -1.35 3.02 -29.80
N THR A 374 -0.35 2.18 -29.52
CA THR A 374 0.95 2.16 -30.20
C THR A 374 1.57 0.78 -30.12
N GLU A 375 2.23 0.35 -31.20
CA GLU A 375 2.94 -0.94 -31.27
C GLU A 375 4.28 -0.93 -30.54
N LYS A 376 4.84 0.26 -30.30
CA LYS A 376 6.20 0.46 -29.82
C LYS A 376 6.55 -0.42 -28.60
N TYR A 377 5.72 -0.40 -27.56
CA TYR A 377 6.06 -1.09 -26.31
C TYR A 377 5.87 -2.60 -26.41
N ARG A 378 4.88 -3.06 -27.18
CA ARG A 378 4.70 -4.49 -27.50
C ARG A 378 5.91 -5.04 -28.25
N ASP A 379 6.36 -4.34 -29.29
CA ASP A 379 7.51 -4.76 -30.09
C ASP A 379 8.81 -4.76 -29.29
N GLN A 380 9.02 -3.75 -28.42
CA GLN A 380 10.14 -3.71 -27.49
C GLN A 380 10.15 -4.90 -26.53
N LEU A 381 9.00 -5.21 -25.93
CA LEU A 381 8.87 -6.35 -25.02
C LEU A 381 9.08 -7.67 -25.76
N ARG A 382 8.44 -7.85 -26.93
CA ARG A 382 8.58 -9.06 -27.74
C ARG A 382 10.05 -9.33 -28.09
N LYS A 383 10.75 -8.31 -28.60
CA LYS A 383 12.17 -8.42 -28.93
C LYS A 383 13.00 -8.83 -27.72
N LEU A 384 12.80 -8.16 -26.58
CA LEU A 384 13.49 -8.46 -25.33
C LEU A 384 13.26 -9.92 -24.91
N VAL A 385 12.01 -10.40 -24.99
CA VAL A 385 11.65 -11.77 -24.62
C VAL A 385 12.24 -12.79 -25.60
N GLU A 386 12.20 -12.54 -26.91
CA GLU A 386 12.78 -13.43 -27.93
C GLU A 386 14.30 -13.59 -27.77
N GLU A 387 15.01 -12.50 -27.42
CA GLU A 387 16.46 -12.49 -27.16
C GLU A 387 16.86 -13.06 -25.78
N SER A 388 15.90 -13.49 -24.96
CA SER A 388 16.12 -13.97 -23.59
C SER A 388 15.93 -15.48 -23.44
N SER A 389 16.49 -16.06 -22.38
CA SER A 389 16.24 -17.44 -21.94
C SER A 389 15.06 -17.51 -20.96
N GLU A 390 14.30 -18.60 -20.91
CA GLU A 390 13.21 -18.80 -19.93
C GLU A 390 13.68 -18.69 -18.47
N ASN A 391 14.95 -19.05 -18.22
CA ASN A 391 15.58 -18.99 -16.89
C ASN A 391 16.23 -17.64 -16.58
N ASP A 392 16.11 -16.65 -17.48
CA ASP A 392 16.60 -15.32 -17.20
C ASP A 392 15.81 -14.68 -16.06
N ASN A 393 16.49 -13.83 -15.32
CA ASN A 393 15.89 -13.01 -14.29
C ASN A 393 14.72 -12.18 -14.85
N PRO A 394 13.79 -11.77 -13.97
CA PRO A 394 12.62 -11.01 -14.36
C PRO A 394 12.97 -9.68 -15.03
N VAL A 395 12.00 -9.17 -15.80
CA VAL A 395 12.04 -7.83 -16.36
C VAL A 395 11.33 -6.88 -15.40
N ILE A 396 11.99 -5.80 -15.01
CA ILE A 396 11.33 -4.71 -14.30
C ILE A 396 10.63 -3.83 -15.34
N ARG A 397 9.31 -3.70 -15.24
CA ARG A 397 8.54 -2.77 -16.08
C ARG A 397 8.21 -1.53 -15.26
N ILE A 398 8.44 -0.39 -15.89
CA ILE A 398 8.34 0.93 -15.29
C ILE A 398 7.34 1.74 -16.11
N LEU A 399 6.21 2.08 -15.48
CA LEU A 399 5.11 2.83 -16.04
C LEU A 399 5.23 4.29 -15.61
N HIS A 400 5.82 5.13 -16.46
CA HIS A 400 5.98 6.55 -16.20
C HIS A 400 4.62 7.25 -16.30
N LEU A 401 4.18 7.90 -15.22
CA LEU A 401 2.85 8.48 -15.11
C LEU A 401 2.76 9.83 -15.81
N LYS A 402 1.58 10.14 -16.33
CA LYS A 402 1.27 11.47 -16.85
C LYS A 402 1.23 12.48 -15.71
N LYS A 403 1.90 13.62 -15.91
CA LYS A 403 1.87 14.76 -14.99
C LYS A 403 0.47 15.35 -14.89
#